data_AF-A0A925FUU1-F1
#
_entry.id   AF-A0A925FUU1-F1
#
_cell.length_a   1.000
_cell.length_b   1.000
_cell.length_c   1.000
_cell.angle_alpha   90.00
_cell.angle_beta   90.00
_cell.angle_gamma   90.00
#
_symmetry.space_group_name_H-M   'P 1'
#
loop_
_entity.id
_entity.type
_entity.pdbx_description
1 polymer ?
#
loop_
_entity_poly.entity_id
_entity_poly.type
_entity_poly.pdbx_seq_one_letter_code
_entity_poly.pdbx_strand_id
1 'polypeptide(L)'
;MKIRNPKSRFQLDIKRGDRVLEVGGGHNPHPRSNVVVDKFTDTNYHRSGDIKVLRNQQFLQADGENLPFKDKEFDYVICNQVLEHVEDPVKFLSEQFRVAKKGFIETPSLLGEYLFPRESHKWILHEVDNVLYLVDKKSINFSYGYDLGQLIQDYLPT
;
A
#
# COMPACT_ATOMS: atom_id res chain seq x y z
N MET A 1 3.84 -3.59 17.44
CA MET A 1 5.07 -4.42 17.34
C MET A 1 4.97 -5.29 16.10
N LYS A 2 6.01 -5.35 15.27
CA LYS A 2 6.08 -6.23 14.09
C LYS A 2 6.16 -7.70 14.52
N ILE A 3 5.47 -8.57 13.79
CA ILE A 3 5.41 -10.01 14.10
C ILE A 3 6.30 -10.83 13.15
N ARG A 4 6.25 -10.54 11.83
CA ARG A 4 7.03 -11.23 10.79
C ARG A 4 7.01 -10.47 9.46
N ASN A 5 7.88 -10.87 8.53
CA ASN A 5 7.85 -10.48 7.11
C ASN A 5 7.31 -11.65 6.27
N PRO A 6 6.04 -11.61 5.79
CA PRO A 6 5.53 -12.63 4.87
C PRO A 6 6.21 -12.53 3.50
N LYS A 7 6.31 -13.64 2.76
CA LYS A 7 6.88 -13.65 1.39
C LYS A 7 6.00 -12.93 0.37
N SER A 8 4.69 -12.84 0.63
CA SER A 8 3.74 -12.09 -0.19
C SER A 8 2.46 -11.82 0.60
N ARG A 9 1.64 -10.88 0.11
CA ARG A 9 0.28 -10.61 0.61
C ARG A 9 -0.67 -11.82 0.65
N PHE A 10 -0.33 -12.95 0.01
CA PHE A 10 -1.14 -14.17 0.04
C PHE A 10 -0.72 -15.16 1.14
N GLN A 11 0.40 -14.89 1.82
CA GLN A 11 0.90 -15.73 2.93
C GLN A 11 0.69 -15.04 4.28
N LEU A 12 -0.51 -14.50 4.49
CA LEU A 12 -0.93 -13.83 5.72
C LEU A 12 -1.62 -14.81 6.68
N ASP A 13 -1.45 -14.60 7.98
CA ASP A 13 -2.07 -15.43 9.03
C ASP A 13 -3.45 -14.87 9.38
N ILE A 14 -4.38 -14.93 8.41
CA ILE A 14 -5.75 -14.47 8.54
C ILE A 14 -6.67 -15.67 8.69
N LYS A 15 -7.31 -15.80 9.85
CA LYS A 15 -8.22 -16.91 10.16
C LYS A 15 -9.52 -16.76 9.38
N ARG A 16 -10.24 -17.83 9.08
CA ARG A 16 -11.52 -17.78 8.36
C ARG A 16 -12.57 -16.84 8.99
N GLY A 17 -12.59 -16.71 10.31
CA GLY A 17 -13.54 -15.88 11.05
C GLY A 17 -13.18 -14.39 11.15
N ASP A 18 -11.95 -14.00 10.79
CA ASP A 18 -11.50 -12.62 10.93
C ASP A 18 -12.30 -11.67 10.01
N ARG A 19 -12.68 -10.50 10.52
CA ARG A 19 -13.23 -9.43 9.67
C ARG A 19 -12.07 -8.60 9.11
N VAL A 20 -11.95 -8.54 7.79
CA VAL A 20 -10.78 -8.00 7.09
C VAL A 20 -11.13 -6.76 6.29
N LEU A 21 -10.43 -5.67 6.57
CA LEU A 21 -10.40 -4.45 5.77
C LEU A 21 -9.23 -4.49 4.79
N GLU A 22 -9.43 -4.06 3.56
CA GLU A 22 -8.34 -3.73 2.64
C GLU A 22 -8.45 -2.27 2.21
N VAL A 23 -7.36 -1.54 2.40
CA VAL A 23 -7.25 -0.14 1.98
C VAL A 23 -6.47 -0.12 0.67
N GLY A 24 -7.05 0.50 -0.36
CA GLY A 24 -6.47 0.61 -1.70
C GLY A 24 -6.47 -0.69 -2.50
N GLY A 25 -7.57 -1.46 -2.47
CA GLY A 25 -7.65 -2.73 -3.21
C GLY A 25 -7.50 -2.59 -4.74
N GLY A 26 -7.79 -1.40 -5.28
CA GLY A 26 -7.57 -1.04 -6.67
C GLY A 26 -8.10 -2.09 -7.65
N HIS A 27 -7.25 -2.48 -8.61
CA HIS A 27 -7.61 -3.45 -9.66
C HIS A 27 -7.39 -4.92 -9.27
N ASN A 28 -6.82 -5.19 -8.09
CA ASN A 28 -6.44 -6.54 -7.66
C ASN A 28 -6.68 -6.76 -6.15
N PRO A 29 -7.92 -6.57 -5.67
CA PRO A 29 -8.23 -6.70 -4.26
C PRO A 29 -7.93 -8.12 -3.77
N HIS A 30 -7.45 -8.22 -2.53
CA HIS A 30 -7.11 -9.48 -1.91
C HIS A 30 -8.39 -10.30 -1.64
N PRO A 31 -8.45 -11.58 -2.05
CA PRO A 31 -9.68 -12.39 -1.95
C PRO A 31 -10.17 -12.63 -0.52
N ARG A 32 -9.26 -12.49 0.45
CA ARG A 32 -9.60 -12.62 1.87
C ARG A 32 -10.31 -11.39 2.45
N SER A 33 -10.30 -10.24 1.78
CA SER A 33 -10.91 -9.02 2.29
C SER A 33 -12.43 -9.14 2.36
N ASN A 34 -13.04 -8.62 3.42
CA ASN A 34 -14.50 -8.51 3.56
C ASN A 34 -15.00 -7.15 3.10
N VAL A 35 -14.23 -6.10 3.41
CA VAL A 35 -14.50 -4.72 3.03
C VAL A 35 -13.25 -4.19 2.32
N VAL A 36 -13.46 -3.51 1.19
CA VAL A 36 -12.40 -2.84 0.43
C VAL A 36 -12.75 -1.35 0.37
N VAL A 37 -11.78 -0.50 0.65
CA VAL A 37 -11.90 0.94 0.47
C VAL A 37 -10.90 1.47 -0.52
N ASP A 38 -11.29 2.49 -1.27
CA ASP A 38 -10.41 3.24 -2.15
C ASP A 38 -10.84 4.72 -2.15
N LYS A 39 -9.88 5.63 -2.16
CA LYS A 39 -10.14 7.07 -2.16
C LYS A 39 -10.57 7.56 -3.54
N PHE A 40 -10.01 6.97 -4.59
CA PHE A 40 -10.12 7.44 -5.96
C PHE A 40 -10.91 6.44 -6.80
N THR A 41 -12.22 6.66 -6.95
CA THR A 41 -13.07 5.81 -7.79
C THR A 41 -12.96 6.14 -9.27
N ASP A 42 -12.68 7.39 -9.59
CA ASP A 42 -12.88 7.94 -10.94
C ASP A 42 -11.58 8.03 -11.76
N THR A 43 -10.45 7.63 -11.18
CA THR A 43 -9.13 7.67 -11.84
C THR A 43 -8.28 6.48 -11.42
N ASN A 44 -7.42 6.02 -12.32
CA ASN A 44 -6.43 4.97 -12.06
C ASN A 44 -5.00 5.54 -11.93
N TYR A 45 -4.81 6.86 -11.75
CA TYR A 45 -3.47 7.46 -11.67
C TYR A 45 -2.51 6.78 -10.66
N HIS A 46 -3.05 6.23 -9.57
CA HIS A 46 -2.30 5.50 -8.54
C HIS A 46 -2.33 3.96 -8.68
N ARG A 47 -2.87 3.41 -9.79
CA ARG A 47 -3.04 1.95 -9.95
C ARG A 47 -2.99 1.51 -11.42
N SER A 48 -2.64 0.25 -11.64
CA SER A 48 -2.48 -0.29 -13.00
C SER A 48 -3.78 -0.62 -13.75
N GLY A 49 -4.95 -0.25 -13.22
CA GLY A 49 -6.25 -0.58 -13.81
C GLY A 49 -7.43 -0.06 -13.00
N ASP A 50 -8.65 -0.32 -13.48
CA ASP A 50 -9.89 0.12 -12.83
C ASP A 50 -10.18 -0.67 -11.53
N ILE A 51 -11.04 -0.11 -10.67
CA ILE A 51 -11.43 -0.78 -9.44
C ILE A 51 -12.10 -2.11 -9.74
N LYS A 52 -11.65 -3.14 -9.02
CA LYS A 52 -12.30 -4.44 -9.00
C LYS A 52 -12.85 -4.70 -7.60
N VAL A 53 -14.05 -5.25 -7.55
CA VAL A 53 -14.69 -5.71 -6.31
C VAL A 53 -15.12 -7.16 -6.52
N LEU A 54 -14.71 -8.05 -5.62
CA LEU A 54 -15.08 -9.46 -5.69
C LEU A 54 -16.46 -9.70 -5.10
N ARG A 55 -17.13 -10.79 -5.49
CA ARG A 55 -18.52 -11.10 -5.09
C ARG A 55 -18.77 -11.09 -3.58
N ASN A 56 -17.76 -11.43 -2.79
CA ASN A 56 -17.82 -11.52 -1.33
C ASN A 56 -17.31 -10.25 -0.60
N GLN A 57 -17.09 -9.16 -1.34
CA GLN A 57 -16.56 -7.92 -0.82
C GLN A 57 -17.61 -6.82 -0.83
N GLN A 58 -17.62 -6.02 0.22
CA GLN A 58 -18.26 -4.71 0.22
C GLN A 58 -17.24 -3.66 -0.20
N PHE A 59 -17.65 -2.72 -1.04
CA PHE A 59 -16.83 -1.60 -1.45
C PHE A 59 -17.37 -0.30 -0.86
N LEU A 60 -16.46 0.57 -0.41
CA LEU A 60 -16.78 1.91 0.05
C LEU A 60 -15.71 2.90 -0.43
N GLN A 61 -16.14 4.02 -1.00
CA GLN A 61 -15.21 5.12 -1.26
C GLN A 61 -14.85 5.80 0.07
N ALA A 62 -13.58 5.73 0.46
CA ALA A 62 -13.10 6.32 1.70
C ALA A 62 -11.61 6.65 1.64
N ASP A 63 -11.21 7.67 2.41
CA ASP A 63 -9.81 8.02 2.59
C ASP A 63 -9.18 7.13 3.68
N GLY A 64 -8.05 6.50 3.36
CA GLY A 64 -7.30 5.70 4.34
C GLY A 64 -6.78 6.51 5.52
N GLU A 65 -6.68 7.83 5.38
CA GLU A 65 -6.35 8.76 6.48
C GLU A 65 -7.56 9.16 7.33
N ASN A 66 -8.80 8.87 6.92
CA ASN A 66 -10.02 9.20 7.67
C ASN A 66 -11.08 8.12 7.45
N LEU A 67 -10.86 6.94 8.06
CA LEU A 67 -11.68 5.78 7.80
C LEU A 67 -13.04 5.86 8.55
N PRO A 68 -14.18 5.64 7.88
CA PRO A 68 -15.51 5.76 8.48
C PRO A 68 -15.92 4.50 9.29
N PHE A 69 -14.97 3.94 10.04
CA PHE A 69 -15.14 2.72 10.82
C PHE A 69 -14.86 2.97 12.30
N LYS A 70 -15.45 2.14 13.15
CA LYS A 70 -15.22 2.21 14.60
C LYS A 70 -13.84 1.68 14.97
N ASP A 71 -13.41 2.02 16.18
CA ASP A 71 -12.20 1.46 16.77
C ASP A 71 -12.31 -0.07 16.85
N LYS A 72 -11.27 -0.75 16.37
CA LYS A 72 -11.14 -2.21 16.35
C LYS A 72 -12.33 -2.95 15.70
N GLU A 73 -13.01 -2.31 14.74
CA GLU A 73 -14.09 -2.93 13.96
C GLU A 73 -13.61 -4.09 13.07
N PHE A 74 -12.31 -4.14 12.78
CA PHE A 74 -11.68 -5.20 11.99
C PHE A 74 -10.65 -5.98 12.81
N ASP A 75 -10.56 -7.28 12.54
CA ASP A 75 -9.53 -8.13 13.11
C ASP A 75 -8.20 -7.96 12.37
N TYR A 76 -8.26 -7.64 11.07
CA TYR A 76 -7.10 -7.50 10.21
C TYR A 76 -7.28 -6.38 9.18
N VAL A 77 -6.23 -5.61 8.92
CA VAL A 77 -6.15 -4.68 7.79
C VAL A 77 -5.06 -5.07 6.81
N ILE A 78 -5.34 -5.00 5.50
CA ILE A 78 -4.39 -5.19 4.42
C ILE A 78 -4.18 -3.83 3.74
N CYS A 79 -2.92 -3.41 3.62
CA CYS A 79 -2.50 -2.23 2.90
C CYS A 79 -1.38 -2.67 1.96
N ASN A 80 -1.61 -2.60 0.65
CA ASN A 80 -0.68 -3.11 -0.34
C ASN A 80 -0.43 -2.06 -1.42
N GLN A 81 0.78 -1.51 -1.45
CA GLN A 81 1.19 -0.44 -2.37
C GLN A 81 0.26 0.79 -2.26
N VAL A 82 0.16 1.34 -1.05
CA VAL A 82 -0.71 2.48 -0.74
C VAL A 82 0.01 3.54 0.08
N LEU A 83 0.74 3.11 1.11
CA LEU A 83 1.38 4.02 2.08
C LEU A 83 2.37 4.99 1.42
N GLU A 84 3.00 4.61 0.31
CA GLU A 84 3.89 5.45 -0.48
C GLU A 84 3.18 6.63 -1.15
N HIS A 85 1.87 6.58 -1.34
CA HIS A 85 1.08 7.58 -2.06
C HIS A 85 0.41 8.62 -1.14
N VAL A 86 0.29 8.33 0.15
CA VAL A 86 -0.54 9.10 1.08
C VAL A 86 0.02 10.49 1.36
N GLU A 87 -0.84 11.42 1.80
CA GLU A 87 -0.41 12.77 2.15
C GLU A 87 0.27 12.79 3.51
N ASP A 88 -0.37 12.17 4.51
CA ASP A 88 0.12 12.09 5.88
C ASP A 88 0.25 10.62 6.30
N PRO A 89 1.46 10.05 6.25
CA PRO A 89 1.66 8.64 6.55
C PRO A 89 1.51 8.34 8.05
N VAL A 90 1.75 9.32 8.93
CA VAL A 90 1.57 9.15 10.37
C VAL A 90 0.08 9.04 10.68
N LYS A 91 -0.74 9.91 10.09
CA LYS A 91 -2.19 9.86 10.21
C LYS A 91 -2.76 8.59 9.59
N PHE A 92 -2.33 8.23 8.39
CA PHE A 92 -2.73 6.99 7.73
C PHE A 92 -2.47 5.76 8.61
N LEU A 93 -1.24 5.62 9.13
CA LEU A 93 -0.87 4.52 10.02
C LEU A 93 -1.69 4.53 11.31
N SER A 94 -1.93 5.70 11.88
CA SER A 94 -2.76 5.87 13.08
C SER A 94 -4.18 5.37 12.86
N GLU A 95 -4.79 5.67 11.71
CA GLU A 95 -6.11 5.13 11.34
C GLU A 95 -6.10 3.62 11.20
N GLN A 96 -5.08 3.05 10.54
CA GLN A 96 -4.97 1.60 10.41
C GLN A 96 -4.87 0.91 11.78
N PHE A 97 -4.09 1.49 12.69
CA PHE A 97 -4.01 1.03 14.07
C PHE A 97 -5.32 1.25 14.83
N ARG A 98 -6.09 2.29 14.54
CA ARG A 98 -7.36 2.54 15.21
C ARG A 98 -8.41 1.50 14.83
N VAL A 99 -8.63 1.29 13.54
CA VAL A 99 -9.72 0.44 13.03
C VAL A 99 -9.46 -1.06 13.14
N ALA A 100 -8.19 -1.49 13.20
CA ALA A 100 -7.84 -2.91 13.17
C ALA A 100 -7.01 -3.39 14.37
N LYS A 101 -7.15 -4.68 14.70
CA LYS A 101 -6.36 -5.34 15.76
C LYS A 101 -4.96 -5.73 15.28
N LYS A 102 -4.84 -6.16 14.02
CA LYS A 102 -3.60 -6.56 13.34
C LYS A 102 -3.61 -6.01 11.92
N GLY A 103 -2.46 -6.02 11.26
CA GLY A 103 -2.42 -5.62 9.87
C GLY A 103 -1.18 -6.07 9.13
N PHE A 104 -1.22 -5.86 7.82
CA PHE A 104 -0.14 -6.06 6.89
C PHE A 104 0.03 -4.80 6.03
N ILE A 105 1.28 -4.39 5.84
CA ILE A 105 1.67 -3.27 5.00
C ILE A 105 2.73 -3.79 4.04
N GLU A 106 2.51 -3.61 2.75
CA GLU A 106 3.47 -3.85 1.67
C GLU A 106 3.71 -2.54 0.94
N THR A 107 4.98 -2.19 0.76
CA THR A 107 5.42 -1.00 0.03
C THR A 107 6.59 -1.37 -0.87
N PRO A 108 6.89 -0.55 -1.89
CA PRO A 108 8.15 -0.67 -2.61
C PRO A 108 9.35 -0.65 -1.68
N SER A 109 10.39 -1.40 -2.04
CA SER A 109 11.69 -1.29 -1.37
C SER A 109 12.42 -0.04 -1.85
N LEU A 110 13.38 0.44 -1.05
CA LEU A 110 14.31 1.50 -1.47
C LEU A 110 14.93 1.22 -2.84
N LEU A 111 15.42 -0.01 -3.06
CA LEU A 111 15.99 -0.40 -4.35
C LEU A 111 14.94 -0.35 -5.46
N GLY A 112 13.72 -0.84 -5.20
CA GLY A 112 12.62 -0.78 -6.17
C GLY A 112 12.27 0.65 -6.60
N GLU A 113 12.26 1.60 -5.66
CA GLU A 113 12.03 3.02 -5.93
C GLU A 113 13.09 3.63 -6.85
N TYR A 114 14.36 3.26 -6.67
CA TYR A 114 15.44 3.75 -7.54
C TYR A 114 15.44 3.08 -8.92
N LEU A 115 15.05 1.80 -9.00
CA LEU A 115 15.01 1.07 -10.27
C LEU A 115 13.83 1.49 -11.14
N PHE A 116 12.68 1.76 -10.52
CA PHE A 116 11.43 2.10 -11.19
C PHE A 116 10.76 3.31 -10.51
N PRO A 117 11.33 4.51 -10.65
CA PRO A 117 10.84 5.68 -9.93
C PRO A 117 9.41 6.03 -10.35
N ARG A 118 8.54 6.19 -9.37
CA ARG A 118 7.14 6.60 -9.57
C ARG A 118 6.92 8.00 -9.02
N GLU A 119 6.50 8.92 -9.87
CA GLU A 119 6.14 10.29 -9.46
C GLU A 119 4.97 10.32 -8.46
N SER A 120 4.06 9.36 -8.57
CA SER A 120 2.92 9.23 -7.67
C SER A 120 3.31 8.74 -6.26
N HIS A 121 4.55 8.27 -6.05
CA HIS A 121 5.05 7.82 -4.76
C HIS A 121 5.76 9.00 -4.09
N LYS A 122 5.20 9.48 -2.98
CA LYS A 122 5.71 10.62 -2.20
C LYS A 122 6.75 10.20 -1.18
N TRP A 123 6.64 8.98 -0.68
CA TRP A 123 7.46 8.45 0.41
C TRP A 123 8.34 7.31 -0.06
N ILE A 124 9.58 7.30 0.40
CA ILE A 124 10.43 6.12 0.42
C ILE A 124 10.25 5.44 1.77
N LEU A 125 9.96 4.15 1.71
CA LEU A 125 9.77 3.32 2.90
C LEU A 125 10.88 2.28 2.97
N HIS A 126 11.53 2.21 4.14
CA HIS A 126 12.59 1.24 4.37
C HIS A 126 12.54 0.72 5.79
N GLU A 127 12.56 -0.60 5.94
CA GLU A 127 12.59 -1.23 7.25
C GLU A 127 14.01 -1.72 7.58
N VAL A 128 14.52 -1.30 8.74
CA VAL A 128 15.80 -1.74 9.30
C VAL A 128 15.57 -2.04 10.79
N ASP A 129 15.95 -3.24 11.23
CA ASP A 129 15.85 -3.66 12.64
C ASP A 129 14.47 -3.46 13.28
N ASN A 130 13.40 -3.76 12.53
CA ASN A 130 11.99 -3.59 12.89
C ASN A 130 11.53 -2.13 13.08
N VAL A 131 12.33 -1.17 12.62
CA VAL A 131 11.96 0.24 12.52
C VAL A 131 11.64 0.56 11.06
N LEU A 132 10.42 1.05 10.81
CA LEU A 132 10.03 1.57 9.51
C LEU A 132 10.42 3.05 9.41
N TYR A 133 11.31 3.36 8.50
CA TYR A 133 11.68 4.72 8.12
C TYR A 133 10.77 5.20 7.00
N LEU A 134 10.28 6.42 7.13
CA LEU A 134 9.47 7.11 6.13
C LEU A 134 10.22 8.38 5.75
N VAL A 135 10.69 8.43 4.50
CA VAL A 135 11.48 9.55 3.99
C VAL A 135 10.68 10.24 2.90
N ASP A 136 10.37 11.52 3.10
CA ASP A 136 9.76 12.35 2.04
C ASP A 136 10.80 12.49 0.91
N LYS A 137 10.43 12.07 -0.31
CA LYS A 137 11.31 12.19 -1.48
C LYS A 137 11.76 13.62 -1.75
N LYS A 138 10.93 14.61 -1.40
CA LYS A 138 11.28 16.04 -1.54
C LYS A 138 12.42 16.43 -0.60
N SER A 139 12.50 15.82 0.59
CA SER A 139 13.53 16.14 1.58
C SER A 139 14.94 15.69 1.16
N ILE A 140 15.05 14.74 0.24
CA ILE A 140 16.31 14.18 -0.24
C ILE A 140 16.64 14.52 -1.70
N ASN A 141 15.88 15.44 -2.32
CA ASN A 141 15.99 15.77 -3.74
C ASN A 141 16.00 14.51 -4.65
N PHE A 142 15.06 13.60 -4.41
CA PHE A 142 15.00 12.33 -5.15
C PHE A 142 14.89 12.58 -6.67
N SER A 143 15.80 11.96 -7.44
CA SER A 143 15.83 12.10 -8.90
C SER A 143 14.97 11.02 -9.56
N TYR A 144 14.12 11.45 -10.49
CA TYR A 144 13.32 10.56 -11.35
C TYR A 144 14.02 10.23 -12.67
N GLY A 145 15.25 10.73 -12.89
CA GLY A 145 15.90 10.79 -14.20
C GLY A 145 16.67 9.55 -14.66
N TYR A 146 16.71 8.48 -13.88
CA TYR A 146 17.39 7.23 -14.26
C TYR A 146 16.43 6.05 -14.14
N ASP A 147 15.57 5.86 -15.14
CA ASP A 147 14.91 4.56 -15.33
C ASP A 147 15.97 3.58 -15.82
N LEU A 148 16.30 2.57 -15.00
CA LEU A 148 17.31 1.56 -15.37
C LEU A 148 16.91 0.83 -16.67
N GLY A 149 15.61 0.71 -16.96
CA GLY A 149 15.11 0.17 -18.21
C GLY A 149 15.54 1.02 -19.41
N GLN A 150 15.49 2.35 -19.29
CA GLN A 150 15.97 3.25 -20.34
C GLN A 150 17.49 3.18 -20.48
N LEU A 151 18.22 3.16 -19.36
CA LEU A 151 19.67 2.98 -19.38
C LEU A 151 20.06 1.67 -20.09
N ILE A 152 19.41 0.55 -19.76
CA ILE A 152 19.72 -0.74 -20.38
C ILE A 152 19.39 -0.71 -21.88
N GLN A 153 18.28 -0.09 -22.31
CA GLN A 153 17.97 0.07 -23.73
C GLN A 153 19.08 0.78 -24.50
N ASP A 154 19.72 1.79 -23.92
CA ASP A 154 20.85 2.50 -24.55
C ASP A 154 22.08 1.60 -24.77
N TYR A 155 22.21 0.48 -24.04
CA TYR A 155 23.30 -0.49 -24.17
C TYR A 155 22.90 -1.76 -24.95
N LEU A 156 21.63 -1.94 -25.30
CA LEU A 156 21.20 -3.09 -26.10
C LEU A 156 21.40 -2.79 -27.60
N PRO A 157 21.94 -3.73 -28.39
CA PRO A 157 22.05 -3.55 -29.83
C PRO A 157 20.64 -3.44 -30.45
N THR A 158 20.44 -2.41 -31.28
CA THR A 158 19.23 -2.19 -32.09
C THR A 158 19.00 -3.28 -33.13
#